data_AF-A0A937IMF4-F1
#
_entry.id   AF-A0A937IMF4-F1
#
_cell.length_a   1.000
_cell.length_b   1.000
_cell.length_c   1.000
_cell.angle_alpha   90.00
_cell.angle_beta   90.00
_cell.angle_gamma   90.00
#
_symmetry.space_group_name_H-M   'P 1'
#
loop_
_entity.id
_entity.type
_entity.pdbx_description
1 polymer ?
#
loop_
_entity_poly.entity_id
_entity_poly.type
_entity_poly.pdbx_seq_one_letter_code
_entity_poly.pdbx_strand_id
1 'polypeptide(L)'
;MNIYFRPMLWPSIVSAIVFLILLSFGTWQIKRLFWKEDLIERYLLQSQSNPIKDQTQLKDNNVDEFKSIEIQGSFLHNNEIYITGKTFEGNAGFHVITPFKLKNNTVILVNRGWVSEGYRDPEKRKFSLIKDNIILKGIIRYPQKKGYFVPENDGKQGFWFTIKPLQIFNFLELRFDNFITSYYIDALRQGKKLTLPIGVTGKPKLRNQHLSYAITWYGLALSLLFVYFSYHVSVGRLHFKKKVYNAKSD
;
A
#
# COMPACT_ATOMS: atom_id res chain seq x y z
N MET A 1 39.83 -15.59 -32.89
CA MET A 1 40.27 -15.60 -31.48
C MET A 1 39.78 -16.91 -30.90
N ASN A 2 40.67 -17.83 -30.53
CA ASN A 2 40.21 -19.10 -29.93
C ASN A 2 40.15 -18.91 -28.42
N ILE A 3 38.96 -19.11 -27.85
CA ILE A 3 38.71 -19.03 -26.42
C ILE A 3 38.92 -20.42 -25.84
N TYR A 4 39.81 -20.55 -24.87
CA TYR A 4 40.02 -21.79 -24.13
C TYR A 4 39.44 -21.65 -22.73
N PHE A 5 38.39 -22.41 -22.40
CA PHE A 5 37.70 -22.30 -21.11
C PHE A 5 37.52 -23.69 -20.46
N ARG A 6 38.02 -23.84 -19.23
CA ARG A 6 37.91 -25.06 -18.40
C ARG A 6 37.32 -24.74 -17.02
N PRO A 7 36.01 -24.49 -16.91
CA PRO A 7 35.37 -24.06 -15.67
C PRO A 7 35.55 -25.07 -14.54
N MET A 8 35.67 -24.60 -13.29
CA MET A 8 35.65 -25.45 -12.11
C MET A 8 34.21 -25.78 -11.72
N LEU A 9 33.89 -27.06 -11.48
CA LEU A 9 32.51 -27.52 -11.23
C LEU A 9 31.83 -26.78 -10.07
N TRP A 10 32.42 -26.78 -8.88
CA TRP A 10 31.80 -26.19 -7.68
C TRP A 10 31.59 -24.67 -7.75
N PRO A 11 32.61 -23.85 -8.09
CA PRO A 11 32.40 -22.42 -8.32
C PRO A 11 31.36 -22.14 -9.40
N SER A 12 31.32 -22.94 -10.47
CA SER A 12 30.32 -22.76 -11.54
C SER A 12 28.90 -22.98 -11.03
N ILE A 13 28.67 -24.05 -10.26
CA ILE A 13 27.35 -24.37 -9.72
C ILE A 13 26.89 -23.29 -8.74
N VAL A 14 27.75 -22.92 -7.79
CA VAL A 14 27.42 -21.91 -6.78
C VAL A 14 27.18 -20.55 -7.43
N SER A 15 28.07 -20.10 -8.32
CA SER A 15 27.90 -18.83 -9.04
C SER A 15 26.65 -18.84 -9.92
N ALA A 16 26.31 -19.95 -10.58
CA ALA A 16 25.09 -20.05 -11.37
C ALA A 16 23.83 -19.93 -10.50
N ILE A 17 23.78 -20.61 -9.34
CA ILE A 17 22.65 -20.52 -8.41
C ILE A 17 22.48 -19.09 -7.90
N VAL A 18 23.57 -18.47 -7.41
CA VAL A 18 23.54 -17.10 -6.90
C VAL A 18 23.14 -16.12 -8.01
N PHE A 19 23.67 -16.29 -9.22
CA PHE A 19 23.31 -15.46 -10.37
C PHE A 19 21.81 -15.54 -10.70
N LEU A 20 21.22 -16.74 -10.72
CA LEU A 20 19.79 -16.92 -10.95
C LEU A 20 18.93 -16.27 -9.85
N ILE A 21 19.37 -16.33 -8.59
CA ILE A 21 18.69 -15.65 -7.48
C ILE A 21 18.74 -14.13 -7.65
N LEU A 22 19.92 -13.57 -7.97
CA LEU A 22 20.09 -12.13 -8.19
C LEU A 22 19.23 -11.62 -9.35
N LEU A 23 19.19 -12.35 -10.47
CA LEU A 23 18.30 -12.04 -11.60
C LEU A 23 16.83 -12.11 -11.18
N SER A 24 16.44 -13.15 -10.44
CA SER A 24 15.07 -13.32 -9.95
C SER A 24 14.64 -12.16 -9.05
N PHE A 25 15.52 -11.69 -8.15
CA PHE A 25 15.25 -10.51 -7.32
C PHE A 25 15.19 -9.22 -8.14
N GLY A 26 16.12 -9.00 -9.09
CA GLY A 26 16.06 -7.86 -10.00
C GLY A 26 14.74 -7.80 -10.77
N THR A 27 14.32 -8.92 -11.36
CA THR A 27 13.06 -9.01 -12.11
C THR A 27 11.85 -8.84 -11.22
N TRP A 28 11.87 -9.38 -10.00
CA TRP A 28 10.80 -9.16 -9.03
C TRP A 28 10.67 -7.68 -8.65
N GLN A 29 11.78 -6.96 -8.44
CA GLN A 29 11.76 -5.53 -8.14
C GLN A 29 11.14 -4.72 -9.29
N ILE A 30 11.44 -5.04 -10.56
CA ILE A 30 10.81 -4.38 -11.72
C ILE A 30 9.32 -4.69 -11.80
N LYS A 31 8.89 -5.93 -11.59
CA LYS A 31 7.45 -6.27 -11.53
C LYS A 31 6.75 -5.51 -10.42
N ARG A 32 7.40 -5.40 -9.25
CA ARG A 32 6.87 -4.68 -8.09
C ARG A 32 6.79 -3.17 -8.34
N LEU A 33 7.74 -2.61 -9.09
CA LEU A 33 7.73 -1.23 -9.55
C LEU A 33 6.47 -0.94 -10.38
N PHE A 34 6.26 -1.67 -11.47
CA PHE A 34 5.11 -1.46 -12.36
C PHE A 34 3.77 -1.70 -11.67
N TRP A 35 3.67 -2.74 -10.83
CA TRP A 35 2.47 -2.97 -10.02
C TRP A 35 2.13 -1.77 -9.13
N LYS A 36 3.15 -1.13 -8.55
CA LYS A 36 2.97 0.03 -7.68
C LYS A 36 2.61 1.29 -8.47
N GLU A 37 3.19 1.48 -9.65
CA GLU A 37 2.87 2.58 -10.56
C GLU A 37 1.42 2.50 -11.05
N ASP A 38 0.98 1.32 -11.51
CA ASP A 38 -0.42 1.06 -11.89
C ASP A 38 -1.38 1.39 -10.75
N LEU A 39 -1.05 0.99 -9.52
CA LEU A 39 -1.88 1.30 -8.35
C LEU A 39 -1.98 2.81 -8.08
N ILE A 40 -0.86 3.53 -8.21
CA ILE A 40 -0.82 4.99 -8.05
C ILE A 40 -1.64 5.66 -9.15
N GLU A 41 -1.49 5.22 -10.39
CA GLU A 41 -2.23 5.76 -11.53
C GLU A 41 -3.74 5.55 -11.37
N ARG A 42 -4.18 4.32 -11.05
CA ARG A 42 -5.59 4.03 -10.77
C ARG A 42 -6.13 4.89 -9.63
N TYR A 43 -5.36 5.04 -8.55
CA TYR A 43 -5.73 5.94 -7.45
C TYR A 43 -5.92 7.37 -7.95
N LEU A 44 -4.97 7.92 -8.72
CA LEU A 44 -5.03 9.30 -9.19
C LEU A 44 -6.22 9.52 -10.14
N LEU A 45 -6.43 8.61 -11.10
CA LEU A 45 -7.56 8.67 -12.04
C LEU A 45 -8.90 8.68 -11.31
N GLN A 46 -9.09 7.78 -10.34
CA GLN A 46 -10.35 7.65 -9.62
C GLN A 46 -10.57 8.76 -8.59
N SER A 47 -9.53 9.14 -7.85
CA SER A 47 -9.64 10.18 -6.81
C SER A 47 -9.77 11.60 -7.38
N GLN A 48 -9.29 11.83 -8.61
CA GLN A 48 -9.45 13.13 -9.29
C GLN A 48 -10.68 13.20 -10.18
N SER A 49 -11.36 12.07 -10.41
CA SER A 49 -12.61 12.04 -11.16
C SER A 49 -13.74 12.80 -10.44
N ASN A 50 -14.81 13.14 -11.18
CA ASN A 50 -15.98 13.78 -10.61
C ASN A 50 -16.53 12.96 -9.43
N PRO A 51 -16.70 13.59 -8.25
CA PRO A 51 -17.13 12.87 -7.06
C PRO A 51 -18.56 12.39 -7.21
N ILE A 52 -18.86 11.21 -6.66
CA ILE A 52 -20.24 10.75 -6.52
C ILE A 52 -20.92 11.67 -5.50
N LYS A 53 -21.94 12.41 -5.97
CA LYS A 53 -22.78 13.30 -5.14
C LYS A 53 -24.16 12.73 -4.87
N ASP A 54 -24.66 11.94 -5.81
CA ASP A 54 -25.94 11.27 -5.71
C ASP A 54 -25.81 10.03 -4.81
N GLN A 55 -26.46 10.09 -3.63
CA GLN A 55 -26.41 9.03 -2.63
C GLN A 55 -27.11 7.75 -3.09
N THR A 56 -27.99 7.83 -4.10
CA THR A 56 -28.67 6.64 -4.65
C THR A 56 -27.72 5.73 -5.45
N GLN A 57 -26.57 6.27 -5.88
CA GLN A 57 -25.50 5.52 -6.55
C GLN A 57 -24.65 4.72 -5.56
N LEU A 58 -24.71 5.04 -4.27
CA LEU A 58 -24.01 4.34 -3.20
C LEU A 58 -24.77 3.08 -2.81
N LYS A 59 -24.68 2.08 -3.68
CA LYS A 59 -25.17 0.73 -3.40
C LYS A 59 -24.01 -0.18 -2.98
N ASP A 60 -24.32 -1.21 -2.21
CA ASP A 60 -23.33 -2.22 -1.85
C ASP A 60 -22.84 -2.93 -3.12
N ASN A 61 -21.53 -3.18 -3.21
CA ASN A 61 -20.83 -3.80 -4.34
C ASN A 61 -20.83 -3.05 -5.69
N ASN A 62 -21.28 -1.80 -5.78
CA ASN A 62 -21.37 -1.08 -7.07
C ASN A 62 -20.42 0.12 -7.21
N VAL A 63 -19.34 0.17 -6.42
CA VAL A 63 -18.42 1.30 -6.47
C VAL A 63 -16.96 0.86 -6.45
N ASP A 64 -16.18 1.46 -7.34
CA ASP A 64 -14.75 1.22 -7.47
C ASP A 64 -13.96 1.81 -6.30
N GLU A 65 -12.89 1.10 -5.90
CA GLU A 65 -11.92 1.63 -4.95
C GLU A 65 -11.27 2.92 -5.50
N PHE A 66 -10.96 3.85 -4.60
CA PHE A 66 -10.38 5.17 -4.84
C PHE A 66 -11.32 6.20 -5.46
N LYS A 67 -12.59 5.85 -5.74
CA LYS A 67 -13.57 6.81 -6.23
C LYS A 67 -13.81 7.92 -5.20
N SER A 68 -13.73 9.16 -5.66
CA SER A 68 -14.06 10.33 -4.85
C SER A 68 -15.56 10.47 -4.64
N ILE A 69 -15.94 10.95 -3.46
CA ILE A 69 -17.34 11.11 -3.05
C ILE A 69 -17.54 12.43 -2.31
N GLU A 70 -18.75 12.99 -2.42
CA GLU A 70 -19.19 14.19 -1.71
C GLU A 70 -20.65 14.00 -1.29
N ILE A 71 -20.86 13.49 -0.08
CA ILE A 71 -22.16 12.99 0.38
C ILE A 71 -22.65 13.76 1.60
N GLN A 72 -23.96 13.78 1.85
CA GLN A 72 -24.56 14.49 2.97
C GLN A 72 -25.12 13.52 4.00
N GLY A 73 -24.82 13.75 5.28
CA GLY A 73 -25.29 12.92 6.37
C GLY A 73 -24.76 13.39 7.72
N SER A 74 -24.94 12.56 8.74
CA SER A 74 -24.50 12.84 10.11
C SER A 74 -23.69 11.68 10.68
N PHE A 75 -22.74 11.99 11.55
CA PHE A 75 -21.94 10.98 12.25
C PHE A 75 -22.68 10.42 13.46
N LEU A 76 -22.67 9.10 13.62
CA LEU A 76 -23.14 8.42 14.82
C LEU A 76 -21.98 8.34 15.83
N HIS A 77 -21.64 9.47 16.44
CA HIS A 77 -20.46 9.62 17.31
C HIS A 77 -20.43 8.68 18.54
N ASN A 78 -21.59 8.22 19.00
CA ASN A 78 -21.67 7.27 20.12
C ASN A 78 -21.21 5.86 19.72
N ASN A 79 -21.02 5.59 18.43
CA ASN A 79 -20.68 4.30 17.87
C ASN A 79 -19.29 4.29 17.22
N GLU A 80 -18.40 5.18 17.67
CA GLU A 80 -17.02 5.25 17.20
C GLU A 80 -16.21 4.03 17.67
N ILE A 81 -15.40 3.48 16.77
CA ILE A 81 -14.38 2.48 17.09
C ILE A 81 -12.99 3.00 16.72
N TYR A 82 -11.96 2.37 17.27
CA TYR A 82 -10.58 2.81 17.14
C TYR A 82 -9.72 1.71 16.54
N ILE A 83 -9.17 1.93 15.35
CA ILE A 83 -8.17 1.02 14.78
C ILE A 83 -6.82 1.34 15.37
N THR A 84 -6.20 0.36 16.02
CA THR A 84 -4.88 0.47 16.65
C THR A 84 -3.73 0.29 15.66
N GLY A 85 -2.49 0.49 16.14
CA GLY A 85 -1.27 0.28 15.36
C GLY A 85 -1.11 1.28 14.22
N LYS A 86 -1.67 2.49 14.36
CA LYS A 86 -1.57 3.54 13.34
C LYS A 86 -0.59 4.60 13.78
N THR A 87 0.21 5.08 12.84
CA THR A 87 1.22 6.10 13.10
C THR A 87 1.00 7.29 12.18
N PHE A 88 1.17 8.49 12.72
CA PHE A 88 1.23 9.72 11.95
C PHE A 88 2.50 10.49 12.34
N GLU A 89 3.36 10.76 11.36
CA GLU A 89 4.64 11.47 11.56
C GLU A 89 5.50 10.88 12.69
N GLY A 90 5.55 9.55 12.78
CA GLY A 90 6.33 8.82 13.78
C GLY A 90 5.63 8.63 15.13
N ASN A 91 4.49 9.27 15.36
CA ASN A 91 3.74 9.15 16.61
C ASN A 91 2.68 8.06 16.53
N ALA A 92 2.61 7.20 17.54
CA ALA A 92 1.58 6.18 17.67
C ALA A 92 0.21 6.79 17.99
N GLY A 93 -0.85 6.15 17.49
CA GLY A 93 -2.23 6.56 17.73
C GLY A 93 -3.21 5.64 17.03
N PHE A 94 -4.41 6.18 16.77
CA PHE A 94 -5.57 5.41 16.32
C PHE A 94 -6.20 6.06 15.10
N HIS A 95 -6.78 5.25 14.24
CA HIS A 95 -7.78 5.76 13.30
C HIS A 95 -9.17 5.70 13.93
N VAL A 96 -9.89 6.81 13.91
CA VAL A 96 -11.27 6.90 14.40
C VAL A 96 -12.22 6.50 13.26
N ILE A 97 -12.93 5.39 13.44
CA ILE A 97 -13.94 4.93 12.48
C ILE A 97 -15.30 5.22 13.09
N THR A 98 -16.12 5.95 12.34
CA THR A 98 -17.45 6.37 12.79
C THR A 98 -18.48 5.97 11.75
N PRO A 99 -19.57 5.30 12.15
CA PRO A 99 -20.72 5.12 11.28
C PRO A 99 -21.30 6.47 10.86
N PHE A 100 -21.59 6.62 9.58
CA PHE A 100 -22.15 7.82 8.99
C PHE A 100 -23.50 7.50 8.37
N LYS A 101 -24.52 8.20 8.85
CA LYS A 101 -25.92 8.02 8.43
C LYS A 101 -26.24 8.98 7.29
N LEU A 102 -26.61 8.43 6.16
CA LEU A 102 -27.05 9.15 4.96
C LEU A 102 -28.51 9.61 5.08
N LYS A 103 -28.96 10.47 4.16
CA LYS A 103 -30.35 10.98 4.15
C LYS A 103 -31.38 9.88 3.89
N ASN A 104 -31.01 8.84 3.15
CA ASN A 104 -31.85 7.67 2.84
C ASN A 104 -31.80 6.58 3.95
N ASN A 105 -31.37 6.93 5.17
CA ASN A 105 -31.25 6.02 6.31
C ASN A 105 -30.21 4.88 6.15
N THR A 106 -29.47 4.86 5.03
CA THR A 106 -28.33 3.95 4.83
C THR A 106 -27.13 4.39 5.69
N VAL A 107 -26.41 3.42 6.25
CA VAL A 107 -25.23 3.66 7.07
C VAL A 107 -23.98 3.10 6.40
N ILE A 108 -22.91 3.90 6.40
CA ILE A 108 -21.58 3.53 5.90
C ILE A 108 -20.51 3.89 6.92
N LEU A 109 -19.43 3.11 6.99
CA LEU A 109 -18.30 3.45 7.86
C LEU A 109 -17.41 4.49 7.23
N VAL A 110 -17.00 5.46 8.04
CA VAL A 110 -16.07 6.51 7.66
C VAL A 110 -14.85 6.43 8.58
N ASN A 111 -13.69 6.17 8.00
CA ASN A 111 -12.41 6.46 8.65
C ASN A 111 -12.19 7.97 8.64
N ARG A 112 -12.42 8.60 9.79
CA ARG A 112 -12.26 10.05 9.96
C ARG A 112 -10.79 10.47 9.98
N GLY A 113 -9.89 9.53 10.25
CA GLY A 113 -8.46 9.76 10.28
C GLY A 113 -7.81 9.53 11.63
N TRP A 114 -6.58 10.00 11.76
CA TRP A 114 -5.70 9.69 12.89
C TRP A 114 -5.90 10.63 14.10
N VAL A 115 -5.83 10.07 15.30
CA VAL A 115 -5.70 10.80 16.58
C VAL A 115 -4.60 10.17 17.43
N SER A 116 -3.91 10.97 18.25
CA SER A 116 -3.00 10.43 19.27
C SER A 116 -3.78 9.83 20.45
N GLU A 117 -3.10 9.04 21.29
CA GLU A 117 -3.70 8.43 22.50
C GLU A 117 -4.43 9.46 23.37
N GLY A 118 -3.84 10.65 23.56
CA GLY A 118 -4.43 11.72 24.36
C GLY A 118 -5.78 12.24 23.83
N TYR A 119 -6.09 12.05 22.55
CA TYR A 119 -7.35 12.45 21.91
C TYR A 119 -8.20 11.25 21.47
N ARG A 120 -7.87 10.03 21.93
CA ARG A 120 -8.70 8.85 21.68
C ARG A 120 -10.10 9.06 22.26
N ASP A 121 -10.16 9.48 23.52
CA ASP A 121 -11.40 9.81 24.23
C ASP A 121 -12.16 10.96 23.52
N PRO A 122 -13.41 10.73 23.07
CA PRO A 122 -14.25 11.76 22.46
C PRO A 122 -14.39 13.04 23.30
N GLU A 123 -14.40 12.93 24.63
CA GLU A 123 -14.58 14.07 25.53
C GLU A 123 -13.43 15.09 25.42
N LYS A 124 -12.23 14.62 25.08
CA LYS A 124 -11.05 15.47 24.85
C LYS A 124 -11.02 16.11 23.46
N ARG A 125 -11.95 15.71 22.58
CA ARG A 125 -12.08 16.20 21.21
C ARG A 125 -13.52 16.56 20.85
N LYS A 126 -14.26 17.19 21.77
CA LYS A 126 -15.65 17.66 21.54
C LYS A 126 -15.79 18.53 20.30
N PHE A 127 -14.78 19.34 19.98
CA PHE A 127 -14.73 20.15 18.76
C PHE A 127 -14.83 19.32 17.46
N SER A 128 -14.53 18.02 17.52
CA SER A 128 -14.64 17.09 16.39
C SER A 128 -16.01 16.40 16.32
N LEU A 129 -16.87 16.52 17.32
CA LEU A 129 -18.15 15.79 17.41
C LEU A 129 -19.30 16.62 16.81
N ILE A 130 -19.23 16.86 15.50
CA ILE A 130 -20.23 17.65 14.77
C ILE A 130 -21.53 16.84 14.66
N LYS A 131 -22.58 17.29 15.35
CA LYS A 131 -23.89 16.62 15.38
C LYS A 131 -24.80 16.97 14.19
N ASP A 132 -24.47 18.04 13.48
CA ASP A 132 -25.26 18.51 12.34
C ASP A 132 -25.06 17.65 11.09
N ASN A 133 -25.98 17.83 10.14
CA ASN A 133 -25.83 17.27 8.81
C ASN A 133 -24.71 18.00 8.07
N ILE A 134 -23.67 17.26 7.66
CA ILE A 134 -22.49 17.79 6.99
C ILE A 134 -22.35 17.26 5.57
N ILE A 135 -21.59 17.99 4.74
CA ILE A 135 -21.07 17.47 3.48
C ILE A 135 -19.73 16.78 3.77
N LEU A 136 -19.72 15.45 3.69
CA LEU A 136 -18.53 14.62 3.81
C LEU A 136 -17.87 14.46 2.43
N LYS A 137 -16.62 14.90 2.33
CA LYS A 137 -15.74 14.59 1.19
C LYS A 137 -14.83 13.44 1.57
N GLY A 138 -14.69 12.46 0.70
CA GLY A 138 -13.93 11.27 1.00
C GLY A 138 -13.51 10.47 -0.23
N ILE A 139 -12.79 9.40 0.02
CA ILE A 139 -12.34 8.44 -1.00
C ILE A 139 -12.78 7.05 -0.58
N ILE A 140 -13.38 6.30 -1.49
CA ILE A 140 -13.83 4.93 -1.25
C ILE A 140 -12.65 3.98 -1.13
N ARG A 141 -12.72 3.06 -0.17
CA ARG A 141 -11.72 2.03 0.09
C ARG A 141 -12.38 0.68 0.31
N TYR A 142 -11.75 -0.37 -0.21
CA TYR A 142 -12.22 -1.73 0.04
C TYR A 142 -11.81 -2.23 1.43
N PRO A 143 -12.57 -3.19 2.01
CA PRO A 143 -12.26 -3.79 3.29
C PRO A 143 -10.82 -4.31 3.31
N GLN A 144 -10.12 -4.02 4.40
CA GLN A 144 -8.70 -4.32 4.48
C GLN A 144 -8.46 -5.83 4.59
N LYS A 145 -7.52 -6.33 3.79
CA LYS A 145 -6.96 -7.68 3.96
C LYS A 145 -5.87 -7.63 5.04
N LYS A 146 -5.97 -8.51 6.03
CA LYS A 146 -4.95 -8.60 7.10
C LYS A 146 -3.65 -9.18 6.54
N GLY A 147 -2.52 -8.71 7.06
CA GLY A 147 -1.22 -9.35 6.83
C GLY A 147 -1.08 -10.63 7.65
N TYR A 148 -0.06 -11.43 7.35
CA TYR A 148 0.18 -12.72 8.02
C TYR A 148 0.38 -12.58 9.54
N PHE A 149 1.05 -11.51 9.98
CA PHE A 149 1.35 -11.23 11.39
C PHE A 149 0.34 -10.26 12.05
N VAL A 150 -0.77 -9.95 11.38
CA VAL A 150 -1.80 -9.08 11.94
C VAL A 150 -2.85 -9.95 12.64
N PRO A 151 -3.12 -9.72 13.95
CA PRO A 151 -4.16 -10.46 14.67
C PRO A 151 -5.56 -10.25 14.09
N GLU A 152 -6.51 -11.11 14.46
CA GLU A 152 -7.93 -10.86 14.18
C GLU A 152 -8.46 -9.70 15.02
N ASN A 153 -9.54 -9.08 14.55
CA ASN A 153 -10.25 -8.07 15.31
C ASN A 153 -10.99 -8.74 16.49
N ASP A 154 -10.90 -8.14 17.68
CA ASP A 154 -11.69 -8.48 18.86
C ASP A 154 -12.39 -7.21 19.38
N GLY A 155 -13.63 -7.03 18.96
CA GLY A 155 -14.43 -5.88 19.36
C GLY A 155 -14.73 -5.82 20.86
N LYS A 156 -14.87 -6.96 21.53
CA LYS A 156 -15.21 -7.03 22.96
C LYS A 156 -14.08 -6.51 23.83
N GLN A 157 -12.84 -6.77 23.43
CA GLN A 157 -11.64 -6.25 24.08
C GLN A 157 -11.19 -4.89 23.51
N GLY A 158 -11.89 -4.35 22.51
CA GLY A 158 -11.57 -3.08 21.86
C GLY A 158 -10.34 -3.15 20.94
N PHE A 159 -9.90 -4.34 20.54
CA PHE A 159 -8.77 -4.54 19.65
C PHE A 159 -9.21 -4.63 18.19
N TRP A 160 -9.14 -3.50 17.48
CA TRP A 160 -9.39 -3.44 16.05
C TRP A 160 -8.10 -3.15 15.29
N PHE A 161 -7.71 -4.04 14.37
CA PHE A 161 -6.49 -3.90 13.56
C PHE A 161 -6.79 -3.59 12.09
N THR A 162 -7.94 -4.03 11.59
CA THR A 162 -8.36 -3.88 10.20
C THR A 162 -9.79 -3.34 10.11
N ILE A 163 -10.03 -2.49 9.12
CA ILE A 163 -11.37 -1.97 8.83
C ILE A 163 -12.12 -3.01 7.97
N LYS A 164 -13.00 -3.77 8.60
CA LYS A 164 -13.91 -4.73 7.94
C LYS A 164 -15.36 -4.34 8.28
N PRO A 165 -16.08 -3.65 7.37
CA PRO A 165 -17.37 -3.08 7.70
C PRO A 165 -18.40 -4.06 8.26
N LEU A 166 -18.51 -5.25 7.66
CA LEU A 166 -19.41 -6.30 8.15
C LEU A 166 -19.13 -6.68 9.61
N GLN A 167 -17.86 -6.88 9.99
CA GLN A 167 -17.50 -7.23 11.37
C GLN A 167 -17.82 -6.10 12.35
N ILE A 168 -17.57 -4.85 11.93
CA ILE A 168 -17.79 -3.67 12.76
C ILE A 168 -19.29 -3.44 12.96
N PHE A 169 -20.10 -3.53 11.91
CA PHE A 169 -21.55 -3.38 12.05
C PHE A 169 -22.18 -4.48 12.89
N ASN A 170 -21.73 -5.73 12.73
CA ASN A 170 -22.19 -6.84 13.57
C ASN A 170 -21.85 -6.60 15.05
N PHE A 171 -20.69 -6.02 15.36
CA PHE A 171 -20.31 -5.67 16.73
C PHE A 171 -21.14 -4.51 17.29
N LEU A 172 -21.45 -3.51 16.47
CA LEU A 172 -22.18 -2.31 16.91
C LEU A 172 -23.69 -2.54 17.08
N GLU A 173 -24.22 -3.64 16.52
CA GLU A 173 -25.64 -4.04 16.60
C GLU A 173 -26.62 -2.90 16.27
N LEU A 174 -26.24 -2.07 15.29
CA LEU A 174 -27.05 -0.92 14.88
C LEU A 174 -28.34 -1.36 14.19
N ARG A 175 -29.43 -0.62 14.41
CA ARG A 175 -30.73 -0.87 13.77
C ARG A 175 -31.03 0.21 12.74
N PHE A 176 -30.69 -0.06 11.49
CA PHE A 176 -30.97 0.80 10.33
C PHE A 176 -31.43 -0.04 9.14
N ASP A 177 -32.05 0.61 8.16
CA ASP A 177 -32.66 -0.07 7.00
C ASP A 177 -31.61 -0.77 6.13
N ASN A 178 -30.45 -0.11 5.93
CA ASN A 178 -29.41 -0.58 5.02
C ASN A 178 -28.00 -0.26 5.55
N PHE A 179 -27.08 -1.20 5.34
CA PHE A 179 -25.65 -1.05 5.64
C PHE A 179 -24.82 -1.29 4.38
N ILE A 180 -23.85 -0.41 4.13
CA ILE A 180 -22.84 -0.64 3.08
C ILE A 180 -21.67 -1.39 3.70
N THR A 181 -21.46 -2.64 3.28
CA THR A 181 -20.47 -3.53 3.89
C THR A 181 -19.29 -3.85 2.99
N SER A 182 -19.42 -3.62 1.69
CA SER A 182 -18.41 -3.94 0.69
C SER A 182 -17.32 -2.88 0.53
N TYR A 183 -17.47 -1.70 1.14
CA TYR A 183 -16.48 -0.64 1.19
C TYR A 183 -16.69 0.30 2.40
N TYR A 184 -15.70 1.14 2.64
CA TYR A 184 -15.75 2.24 3.61
C TYR A 184 -15.18 3.52 2.99
N ILE A 185 -15.31 4.65 3.67
CA ILE A 185 -14.82 5.95 3.20
C ILE A 185 -13.62 6.38 4.05
N ASP A 186 -12.50 6.74 3.43
CA ASP A 186 -11.47 7.56 4.06
C ASP A 186 -11.86 9.05 3.92
N ALA A 187 -12.08 9.73 5.04
CA ALA A 187 -12.45 11.14 5.04
C ALA A 187 -11.28 12.02 4.56
N LEU A 188 -11.56 12.92 3.62
CA LEU A 188 -10.55 13.86 3.11
C LEU A 188 -10.30 14.98 4.12
N ARG A 189 -9.02 15.29 4.32
CA ARG A 189 -8.60 16.46 5.10
C ARG A 189 -9.01 17.74 4.39
N GLN A 190 -9.71 18.62 5.10
CA GLN A 190 -10.11 19.92 4.59
C GLN A 190 -9.07 20.99 4.93
N GLY A 191 -8.52 21.64 3.90
CA GLY A 191 -7.55 22.72 4.06
C GLY A 191 -6.13 22.28 4.45
N LYS A 192 -5.29 23.28 4.77
CA LYS A 192 -3.87 23.08 5.13
C LYS A 192 -3.65 22.84 6.62
N LYS A 193 -4.53 23.37 7.48
CA LYS A 193 -4.44 23.22 8.94
C LYS A 193 -4.76 21.79 9.33
N LEU A 194 -3.92 21.18 10.18
CA LEU A 194 -4.23 19.88 10.76
C LEU A 194 -5.32 20.04 11.82
N THR A 195 -6.44 19.37 11.60
CA THR A 195 -7.52 19.22 12.58
C THR A 195 -7.64 17.74 12.93
N LEU A 196 -8.04 17.45 14.16
CA LEU A 196 -8.27 16.08 14.62
C LEU A 196 -9.74 15.69 14.37
N PRO A 197 -10.01 14.43 13.97
CA PRO A 197 -9.06 13.44 13.47
C PRO A 197 -8.41 13.86 12.13
N ILE A 198 -7.13 13.49 11.94
CA ILE A 198 -6.35 13.85 10.75
C ILE A 198 -6.76 12.93 9.59
N GLY A 199 -7.66 13.43 8.74
CA GLY A 199 -8.11 12.75 7.52
C GLY A 199 -7.00 12.57 6.47
N VAL A 200 -7.31 11.81 5.42
CA VAL A 200 -6.36 11.54 4.33
C VAL A 200 -6.18 12.77 3.43
N THR A 201 -5.00 12.97 2.88
CA THR A 201 -4.70 14.13 2.02
C THR A 201 -5.26 14.00 0.60
N GLY A 202 -5.79 12.83 0.24
CA GLY A 202 -6.22 12.53 -1.12
C GLY A 202 -5.09 12.35 -2.13
N LYS A 203 -3.82 12.40 -1.70
CA LYS A 203 -2.65 12.14 -2.58
C LYS A 203 -1.90 10.89 -2.10
N PRO A 204 -1.58 9.93 -2.98
CA PRO A 204 -0.80 8.76 -2.59
C PRO A 204 0.64 9.20 -2.32
N LYS A 205 1.04 9.29 -1.05
CA LYS A 205 2.45 9.48 -0.67
C LYS A 205 3.13 8.12 -0.59
N LEU A 206 3.59 7.61 -1.73
CA LEU A 206 4.29 6.33 -1.79
C LEU A 206 5.70 6.53 -2.32
N ARG A 207 6.72 6.33 -1.47
CA ARG A 207 8.12 6.28 -1.91
C ARG A 207 8.31 5.08 -2.84
N ASN A 208 8.79 5.29 -4.06
CA ASN A 208 9.03 4.22 -5.02
C ASN A 208 10.53 4.05 -5.29
N GLN A 209 11.20 3.16 -4.55
CA GLN A 209 12.64 2.89 -4.66
C GLN A 209 12.96 1.60 -5.42
N HIS A 210 11.94 0.92 -5.96
CA HIS A 210 12.09 -0.40 -6.57
C HIS A 210 13.06 -0.40 -7.77
N LEU A 211 13.13 0.70 -8.52
CA LEU A 211 14.09 0.86 -9.61
C LEU A 211 15.55 0.86 -9.11
N SER A 212 15.86 1.66 -8.09
CA SER A 212 17.21 1.70 -7.51
C SER A 212 17.66 0.33 -7.02
N TYR A 213 16.76 -0.40 -6.35
CA TYR A 213 17.06 -1.78 -5.93
C TYR A 213 17.24 -2.73 -7.11
N ALA A 214 16.40 -2.64 -8.16
CA ALA A 214 16.57 -3.45 -9.36
C ALA A 214 17.94 -3.25 -10.00
N ILE A 215 18.40 -1.99 -10.10
CA ILE A 215 19.76 -1.66 -10.58
C ILE A 215 20.82 -2.29 -9.68
N THR A 216 20.66 -2.25 -8.35
CA THR A 216 21.59 -2.91 -7.43
C THR A 216 21.65 -4.43 -7.67
N TRP A 217 20.51 -5.10 -7.80
CA TRP A 217 20.48 -6.56 -8.00
C TRP A 217 21.10 -6.99 -9.33
N TYR A 218 20.79 -6.29 -10.41
CA TYR A 218 21.42 -6.56 -11.71
C TYR A 218 22.89 -6.18 -11.73
N GLY A 219 23.29 -5.10 -11.04
CA GLY A 219 24.68 -4.71 -10.86
C GLY A 219 25.48 -5.79 -10.13
N LEU A 220 24.95 -6.34 -9.03
CA LEU A 220 25.56 -7.45 -8.31
C LEU A 220 25.67 -8.72 -9.18
N ALA A 221 24.65 -9.01 -10.00
CA ALA A 221 24.69 -10.13 -10.93
C ALA A 221 25.82 -9.97 -11.97
N LEU A 222 26.00 -8.75 -12.49
CA LEU A 222 27.09 -8.42 -13.42
C LEU A 222 28.46 -8.48 -12.74
N SER A 223 28.59 -7.95 -11.52
CA SER A 223 29.82 -8.05 -10.73
C SER A 223 30.19 -9.51 -10.43
N LEU A 224 29.22 -10.37 -10.15
CA LEU A 224 29.45 -11.80 -9.95
C LEU A 224 30.02 -12.45 -11.21
N LEU A 225 29.46 -12.15 -12.39
CA LEU A 225 30.03 -12.64 -13.66
C LEU A 225 31.46 -12.14 -13.86
N PHE A 226 31.70 -10.85 -13.62
CA PHE A 226 33.03 -10.26 -13.76
C PHE A 226 34.07 -10.94 -12.85
N VAL A 227 33.74 -11.12 -11.57
CA VAL A 227 34.61 -11.82 -10.59
C VAL A 227 34.81 -13.27 -11.00
N TYR A 228 33.75 -13.97 -11.42
CA TYR A 228 33.82 -15.35 -11.85
C TYR A 228 34.77 -15.56 -13.04
N PHE A 229 34.67 -14.73 -14.08
CA PHE A 229 35.56 -14.80 -15.23
C PHE A 229 36.98 -14.38 -14.88
N SER A 230 37.15 -13.30 -14.09
CA SER A 230 38.47 -12.83 -13.65
C SER A 230 39.21 -13.88 -12.83
N TYR A 231 38.50 -14.59 -11.96
CA TYR A 231 39.04 -15.72 -11.21
C TYR A 231 39.48 -16.88 -12.13
N HIS A 232 38.69 -17.20 -13.17
CA HIS A 232 39.09 -18.25 -14.12
C HIS A 232 40.28 -17.83 -15.00
N VAL A 233 40.44 -16.54 -15.31
CA VAL A 233 41.65 -16.02 -15.97
C VAL A 233 42.86 -16.14 -15.04
N SER A 234 42.74 -15.73 -13.78
CA SER A 234 43.86 -15.74 -12.82
C SER A 234 44.37 -17.16 -12.51
N VAL A 235 43.49 -18.15 -12.53
CA VAL A 235 43.84 -19.58 -12.33
C VAL A 235 44.24 -20.27 -13.65
N GLY A 236 44.35 -19.54 -14.76
CA GLY A 236 44.78 -20.08 -16.06
C GLY A 236 43.75 -21.02 -16.72
N ARG A 237 42.48 -20.93 -16.30
CA ARG A 237 41.37 -21.73 -16.84
C ARG A 237 40.58 -21.02 -17.93
N LEU A 238 40.85 -19.74 -18.18
CA LEU A 238 40.32 -18.96 -19.29
C LEU A 238 41.47 -18.21 -20.00
N HIS A 239 41.68 -18.48 -21.29
CA HIS A 239 42.71 -17.79 -22.10
C HIS A 239 42.17 -17.37 -23.47
N PHE A 240 42.65 -16.22 -23.96
CA PHE A 240 42.35 -15.68 -25.29
C PHE A 240 43.58 -15.82 -26.18
N LYS A 241 43.57 -16.75 -27.14
CA LYS A 241 44.68 -16.89 -28.10
C LYS A 241 44.48 -15.90 -29.25
N LYS A 242 45.40 -14.94 -29.42
CA LYS A 242 45.44 -14.04 -30.58
C LYS A 242 45.83 -14.86 -31.82
N LYS A 243 45.12 -14.71 -32.94
CA LYS A 243 45.54 -15.30 -34.22
C LYS A 243 46.81 -14.53 -34.63
N VAL A 244 47.97 -15.19 -34.61
CA VAL A 244 49.17 -14.67 -35.24
C VAL A 244 48.97 -14.86 -36.74
N TYR A 245 48.72 -13.79 -37.48
CA TYR A 245 48.83 -13.83 -38.94
C TYR A 245 50.32 -13.82 -39.26
N ASN A 246 50.86 -14.98 -39.62
CA ASN A 246 52.18 -15.03 -40.25
C ASN A 246 52.01 -14.43 -41.65
N ALA A 247 52.37 -13.16 -41.80
CA ALA A 247 52.70 -12.63 -43.12
C ALA A 247 53.98 -13.34 -43.56
N LYS A 248 53.84 -14.39 -44.37
CA LYS A 248 54.95 -14.87 -45.20
C LYS A 248 55.21 -13.78 -46.23
N SER A 249 56.31 -13.05 -46.05
CA SER A 249 57.01 -12.40 -47.14
C SER A 249 57.61 -13.50 -48.01
N ASP A 250 57.09 -13.66 -49.22
CA ASP A 250 57.82 -14.10 -50.41
C ASP A 250 57.18 -13.39 -51.61
#